data_AF-A0A183PKN3-F1
#
_entry.id   AF-A0A183PKN3-F1
#
_cell.length_a   1.000
_cell.length_b   1.000
_cell.length_c   1.000
_cell.angle_alpha   90.00
_cell.angle_beta   90.00
_cell.angle_gamma   90.00
#
_symmetry.space_group_name_H-M   'P 1'
#
loop_
_entity.id
_entity.type
_entity.pdbx_description
1 polymer ?
#
loop_
_entity_poly.entity_id
_entity_poly.type
_entity_poly.pdbx_seq_one_letter_code
_entity_poly.pdbx_strand_id
1 'polypeptide(L)'
;MRRGRPKNTLRREIEIDMRRMNKNWMELEKKAEDRDPVGITNSLLFQYTYWPDKENAFSRWEMYRSAWTDRFIGSGLIQTLQYHSNPKYAKKKLESITNQYLPINHTQMYIFGYKSKNDLWSKIIGVYPGSELPYIFGLPLLQLYKTMEEINEQWPIDLSIKPPRYQYTDLDIQMSNYMLSFILNFAKTSNATPQSIRNLTWDTYRIENRTYLWLNLTDNIKLSESHRSDLELKGIGAGFDLRQNYRLYTYSYWTYFYYKQLQWLPRYSLPTPIPIDLEDYRLATFSLAGLLFILCIIIMLLLIVYCRRRKLLIS
;
A
#
# COMPACT_ATOMS: atom_id res chain seq x y z
N MET A 1 9.76 -29.88 38.09
CA MET A 1 8.43 -29.61 37.51
C MET A 1 8.23 -28.10 37.38
N ARG A 2 8.27 -27.55 36.16
CA ARG A 2 8.08 -26.10 35.93
C ARG A 2 6.58 -25.81 35.87
N ARG A 3 6.08 -24.93 36.74
CA ARG A 3 4.69 -24.44 36.80
C ARG A 3 4.28 -23.88 35.42
N GLY A 4 3.43 -24.60 34.69
CA GLY A 4 2.78 -24.09 33.50
C GLY A 4 1.84 -22.93 33.85
N ARG A 5 1.93 -21.81 33.11
CA ARG A 5 0.97 -20.70 33.23
C ARG A 5 -0.44 -21.21 32.93
N PRO A 6 -1.46 -20.92 33.76
CA PRO A 6 -2.82 -21.36 33.48
C PRO A 6 -3.34 -20.73 32.19
N LYS A 7 -3.89 -21.55 31.28
CA LYS A 7 -4.48 -21.17 29.98
C LYS A 7 -5.48 -20.00 30.08
N ASN A 8 -6.13 -19.84 31.23
CA ASN A 8 -7.08 -18.77 31.52
C ASN A 8 -6.43 -17.39 31.72
N THR A 9 -5.17 -17.33 32.17
CA THR A 9 -4.44 -16.07 32.35
C THR A 9 -4.02 -15.51 30.99
N LEU A 10 -3.45 -16.35 30.12
CA LEU A 10 -3.07 -15.97 28.75
C LEU A 10 -4.29 -15.51 27.94
N ARG A 11 -5.43 -16.21 28.07
CA ARG A 11 -6.67 -15.80 27.38
C ARG A 11 -7.16 -14.42 27.84
N ARG A 12 -7.10 -14.12 29.14
CA ARG A 12 -7.47 -12.81 29.69
C ARG A 12 -6.49 -11.71 29.27
N GLU A 13 -5.19 -11.99 29.25
CA GLU A 13 -4.17 -11.05 28.77
C GLU A 13 -4.43 -10.67 27.30
N ILE A 14 -4.66 -11.66 26.43
CA ILE A 14 -5.00 -11.44 25.02
C ILE A 14 -6.29 -10.64 24.86
N GLU A 15 -7.32 -10.92 25.67
CA GLU A 15 -8.59 -10.20 25.60
C GLU A 15 -8.45 -8.74 26.06
N ILE A 16 -7.63 -8.48 27.09
CA ILE A 16 -7.31 -7.14 27.55
C ILE A 16 -6.54 -6.37 26.47
N ASP A 17 -5.54 -7.00 25.85
CA ASP A 17 -4.77 -6.38 24.76
C ASP A 17 -5.64 -6.11 23.53
N MET A 18 -6.53 -7.03 23.15
CA MET A 18 -7.52 -6.83 22.08
C MET A 18 -8.45 -5.65 22.37
N ARG A 19 -8.96 -5.53 23.60
CA ARG A 19 -9.78 -4.38 24.01
C ARG A 19 -9.00 -3.08 24.00
N ARG A 20 -7.72 -3.09 24.41
CA ARG A 20 -6.83 -1.92 24.39
C ARG A 20 -6.52 -1.48 22.96
N MET A 21 -6.20 -2.43 22.08
CA MET A 21 -6.04 -2.18 20.65
C MET A 21 -7.30 -1.58 20.08
N ASN A 22 -8.48 -2.14 20.35
CA ASN A 22 -9.74 -1.63 19.84
C ASN A 22 -10.05 -0.19 20.31
N LYS A 23 -9.77 0.13 21.59
CA LYS A 23 -9.89 1.52 22.09
C LYS A 23 -8.91 2.46 21.40
N ASN A 24 -7.65 2.05 21.23
CA ASN A 24 -6.66 2.84 20.50
C ASN A 24 -7.08 3.04 19.03
N TRP A 25 -7.66 2.03 18.38
CA TRP A 25 -8.20 2.14 17.02
C TRP A 25 -9.34 3.15 16.95
N MET A 26 -10.33 3.08 17.84
CA MET A 26 -11.43 4.06 17.88
C MET A 26 -10.93 5.50 18.15
N GLU A 27 -9.92 5.68 19.01
CA GLU A 27 -9.30 7.01 19.23
C GLU A 27 -8.57 7.52 17.99
N LEU A 28 -7.92 6.64 17.23
CA LEU A 28 -7.28 6.99 15.97
C LEU A 28 -8.31 7.35 14.89
N GLU A 29 -9.43 6.64 14.83
CA GLU A 29 -10.55 6.94 13.95
C GLU A 29 -11.18 8.30 14.27
N LYS A 30 -11.50 8.57 15.55
CA LYS A 30 -12.00 9.89 15.97
C LYS A 30 -11.01 11.01 15.66
N LYS A 31 -9.72 10.80 15.94
CA LYS A 31 -8.67 11.76 15.56
C LYS A 31 -8.58 11.92 14.05
N ALA A 32 -8.83 10.91 13.25
CA ALA A 32 -8.85 11.01 11.79
C ALA A 32 -10.10 11.76 11.29
N GLU A 33 -11.24 11.60 11.95
CA GLU A 33 -12.49 12.33 11.65
C GLU A 33 -12.36 13.83 11.96
N ASP A 34 -11.68 14.18 13.06
CA ASP A 34 -11.29 15.56 13.40
C ASP A 34 -10.22 16.15 12.44
N ARG A 35 -9.66 15.35 11.53
CA ARG A 35 -8.50 15.69 10.70
C ARG A 35 -8.79 15.51 9.23
N ASP A 36 -9.20 16.60 8.57
CA ASP A 36 -9.38 16.73 7.11
C ASP A 36 -9.61 15.39 6.37
N PRO A 37 -10.74 14.70 6.65
CA PRO A 37 -10.99 13.38 6.07
C PRO A 37 -11.08 13.44 4.54
N VAL A 38 -11.46 14.60 3.99
CA VAL A 38 -11.52 14.86 2.55
C VAL A 38 -10.12 14.88 1.95
N GLY A 39 -9.17 15.64 2.54
CA GLY A 39 -7.79 15.69 2.09
C GLY A 39 -7.09 14.33 2.15
N ILE A 40 -7.31 13.57 3.23
CA ILE A 40 -6.78 12.20 3.37
C ILE A 40 -7.35 11.30 2.26
N THR A 41 -8.67 11.31 2.07
CA THR A 41 -9.33 10.50 1.04
C THR A 41 -8.85 10.85 -0.36
N ASN A 42 -8.73 12.14 -0.67
CA ASN A 42 -8.24 12.61 -1.97
C ASN A 42 -6.80 12.16 -2.23
N SER A 43 -5.93 12.24 -1.23
CA SER A 43 -4.55 11.77 -1.39
C SER A 43 -4.44 10.26 -1.55
N LEU A 44 -5.30 9.50 -0.86
CA LEU A 44 -5.36 8.05 -1.01
C LEU A 44 -5.84 7.66 -2.40
N LEU A 45 -6.90 8.33 -2.87
CA LEU A 45 -7.43 8.14 -4.21
C LEU A 45 -6.36 8.47 -5.25
N PHE A 46 -5.66 9.59 -5.11
CA PHE A 46 -4.58 9.98 -6.01
C PHE A 46 -3.46 8.94 -6.07
N GLN A 47 -3.01 8.45 -4.90
CA GLN A 47 -1.92 7.47 -4.79
C GLN A 47 -2.28 6.11 -5.42
N TYR A 48 -3.56 5.71 -5.32
CA TYR A 48 -4.08 4.42 -5.78
C TYR A 48 -5.06 4.57 -6.95
N THR A 49 -4.81 5.55 -7.82
CA THR A 49 -5.48 5.64 -9.14
C THR A 49 -4.54 5.15 -10.22
N TYR A 50 -5.02 4.23 -11.04
CA TYR A 50 -4.31 3.84 -12.26
C TYR A 50 -4.57 4.89 -13.35
N TRP A 51 -3.68 5.86 -13.44
CA TRP A 51 -3.82 7.01 -14.35
C TRP A 51 -3.92 6.70 -15.85
N PRO A 52 -3.23 5.67 -16.40
CA PRO A 52 -3.34 5.37 -17.82
C PRO A 52 -4.74 4.94 -18.26
N ASP A 53 -5.50 4.27 -17.38
CA ASP A 53 -6.88 3.86 -17.64
C ASP A 53 -7.70 3.82 -16.33
N LYS A 54 -8.22 4.98 -15.96
CA LYS A 54 -9.01 5.15 -14.72
C LYS A 54 -10.36 4.42 -14.76
N GLU A 55 -10.89 4.16 -15.96
CA GLU A 55 -12.22 3.58 -16.13
C GLU A 55 -12.20 2.04 -16.14
N ASN A 56 -11.02 1.44 -16.23
CA ASN A 56 -10.83 0.01 -16.17
C ASN A 56 -11.22 -0.58 -14.82
N ALA A 57 -12.23 -1.44 -14.79
CA ALA A 57 -12.67 -2.10 -13.56
C ALA A 57 -11.58 -2.99 -12.95
N PHE A 58 -10.76 -3.66 -13.78
CA PHE A 58 -9.68 -4.52 -13.31
C PHE A 58 -8.56 -3.70 -12.67
N SER A 59 -8.09 -2.64 -13.34
CA SER A 59 -7.05 -1.76 -12.79
C SER A 59 -7.51 -1.06 -11.50
N ARG A 60 -8.77 -0.62 -11.43
CA ARG A 60 -9.35 -0.08 -10.18
C ARG A 60 -9.33 -1.09 -9.05
N TRP A 61 -9.76 -2.33 -9.32
CA TRP A 61 -9.73 -3.41 -8.34
C TRP A 61 -8.30 -3.72 -7.87
N GLU A 62 -7.34 -3.77 -8.78
CA GLU A 62 -5.94 -3.98 -8.44
C GLU A 62 -5.39 -2.86 -7.55
N MET A 63 -5.66 -1.60 -7.88
CA MET A 63 -5.21 -0.48 -7.05
C MET A 63 -5.87 -0.46 -5.67
N TYR A 64 -7.18 -0.73 -5.60
CA TYR A 64 -7.90 -0.86 -4.33
C TYR A 64 -7.29 -1.95 -3.44
N ARG A 65 -7.05 -3.14 -4.01
CA ARG A 65 -6.39 -4.26 -3.32
C ARG A 65 -4.97 -3.88 -2.88
N SER A 66 -4.20 -3.22 -3.76
CA SER A 66 -2.87 -2.72 -3.45
C SER A 66 -2.87 -1.74 -2.27
N ALA A 67 -3.84 -0.82 -2.19
CA ALA A 67 -3.95 0.13 -1.09
C ALA A 67 -4.02 -0.56 0.28
N TRP A 68 -4.91 -1.56 0.39
CA TRP A 68 -5.10 -2.27 1.65
C TRP A 68 -3.95 -3.22 1.98
N THR A 69 -3.44 -3.97 0.99
CA THR A 69 -2.30 -4.87 1.20
C THR A 69 -1.03 -4.10 1.57
N ASP A 70 -0.82 -2.92 0.97
CA ASP A 70 0.30 -2.05 1.33
C ASP A 70 0.15 -1.52 2.75
N ARG A 71 -1.05 -1.05 3.12
CA ARG A 71 -1.32 -0.51 4.46
C ARG A 71 -1.17 -1.57 5.55
N PHE A 72 -1.77 -2.74 5.36
CA PHE A 72 -1.89 -3.74 6.43
C PHE A 72 -0.70 -4.70 6.51
N ILE A 73 0.02 -4.90 5.41
CA ILE A 73 1.12 -5.88 5.34
C ILE A 73 2.40 -5.20 4.89
N GLY A 74 2.41 -4.60 3.70
CA GLY A 74 3.63 -4.13 3.04
C GLY A 74 4.40 -3.06 3.82
N SER A 75 3.71 -2.02 4.27
CA SER A 75 4.33 -0.89 4.99
C SER A 75 4.83 -1.29 6.37
N GLY A 76 4.15 -2.23 7.04
CA GLY A 76 4.62 -2.82 8.30
C GLY A 76 5.87 -3.67 8.07
N LEU A 77 5.83 -4.57 7.08
CA LEU A 77 6.94 -5.45 6.72
C LEU A 77 8.22 -4.65 6.42
N ILE A 78 8.13 -3.58 5.62
CA ILE A 78 9.32 -2.80 5.28
C ILE A 78 9.90 -2.07 6.50
N GLN A 79 9.06 -1.58 7.42
CA GLN A 79 9.53 -0.98 8.69
C GLN A 79 10.22 -2.03 9.58
N THR A 80 9.65 -3.23 9.67
CA THR A 80 10.26 -4.35 10.40
C THR A 80 11.61 -4.74 9.79
N LEU A 81 11.72 -4.81 8.46
CA LEU A 81 12.98 -5.06 7.77
C LEU A 81 14.01 -3.96 8.03
N GLN A 82 13.60 -2.69 8.00
CA GLN A 82 14.47 -1.56 8.35
C GLN A 82 14.95 -1.65 9.80
N TYR A 83 14.07 -2.00 10.74
CA TYR A 83 14.42 -2.17 12.14
C TYR A 83 15.45 -3.30 12.33
N HIS A 84 15.23 -4.47 11.73
CA HIS A 84 16.12 -5.61 11.88
C HIS A 84 17.46 -5.45 11.15
N SER A 85 17.49 -4.75 10.01
CA SER A 85 18.72 -4.48 9.26
C SER A 85 19.55 -3.33 9.82
N ASN A 86 18.98 -2.47 10.66
CA ASN A 86 19.66 -1.27 11.15
C ASN A 86 20.87 -1.63 12.06
N PRO A 87 22.09 -1.16 11.73
CA PRO A 87 23.30 -1.43 12.52
C PRO A 87 23.24 -1.01 13.98
N LYS A 88 22.44 0.01 14.31
CA LYS A 88 22.24 0.47 15.68
C LYS A 88 21.70 -0.64 16.60
N TYR A 89 20.88 -1.54 16.06
CA TYR A 89 20.25 -2.63 16.80
C TYR A 89 20.94 -3.99 16.57
N ALA A 90 22.08 -4.02 15.86
CA ALA A 90 22.84 -5.24 15.64
C ALA A 90 23.56 -5.67 16.93
N LYS A 91 23.39 -6.96 17.31
CA LYS A 91 23.93 -7.53 18.56
C LYS A 91 25.46 -7.64 18.56
N LYS A 92 26.09 -7.63 17.39
CA LYS A 92 27.54 -7.67 17.21
C LYS A 92 27.91 -6.66 16.10
N LYS A 93 29.03 -5.95 16.28
CA LYS A 93 29.64 -5.09 15.25
C LYS A 93 30.87 -5.81 14.73
N LEU A 94 30.99 -6.02 13.42
CA LEU A 94 32.23 -6.50 12.80
C LEU A 94 33.01 -5.28 12.28
N GLU A 95 34.29 -5.20 12.61
CA GLU A 95 35.23 -4.33 11.92
C GLU A 95 35.55 -4.98 10.56
N SER A 96 35.12 -4.38 9.45
CA SER A 96 35.57 -4.85 8.14
C SER A 96 37.00 -4.41 7.88
N ILE A 97 37.74 -5.19 7.10
CA ILE A 97 39.05 -4.84 6.52
C ILE A 97 38.98 -3.55 5.66
N THR A 98 37.77 -3.13 5.24
CA THR A 98 37.50 -1.96 4.38
C THR A 98 36.91 -0.75 5.12
N ASN A 99 37.05 -0.64 6.45
CA ASN A 99 36.48 0.45 7.28
C ASN A 99 34.95 0.65 7.19
N GLN A 100 34.19 -0.33 6.67
CA GLN A 100 32.73 -0.35 6.65
C GLN A 100 32.17 -1.26 7.75
N TYR A 101 31.46 -0.67 8.72
CA TYR A 101 30.77 -1.45 9.75
C TYR A 101 29.58 -2.21 9.14
N LEU A 102 29.68 -3.54 9.04
CA LEU A 102 28.59 -4.38 8.58
C LEU A 102 27.72 -4.84 9.76
N PRO A 103 26.40 -4.58 9.76
CA PRO A 103 25.49 -5.11 10.77
C PRO A 103 25.38 -6.64 10.66
N ILE A 104 25.32 -7.33 11.80
CA ILE A 104 25.35 -8.80 11.88
C ILE A 104 23.96 -9.46 11.71
N ASN A 105 22.88 -8.69 11.66
CA ASN A 105 21.54 -9.24 11.46
C ASN A 105 21.34 -9.60 9.97
N HIS A 106 21.56 -10.87 9.64
CA HIS A 106 21.32 -11.42 8.31
C HIS A 106 19.82 -11.46 8.04
N THR A 107 19.31 -10.37 7.49
CA THR A 107 17.91 -10.21 7.11
C THR A 107 17.82 -10.41 5.60
N GLN A 108 17.03 -11.38 5.15
CA GLN A 108 16.84 -11.68 3.72
C GLN A 108 15.37 -11.48 3.38
N MET A 109 15.09 -10.57 2.43
CA MET A 109 13.75 -10.27 1.94
C MET A 109 13.53 -11.00 0.62
N TYR A 110 12.36 -11.63 0.47
CA TYR A 110 11.87 -12.09 -0.83
C TYR A 110 10.48 -11.55 -1.10
N ILE A 111 10.11 -11.58 -2.38
CA ILE A 111 8.74 -11.40 -2.83
C ILE A 111 8.36 -12.61 -3.67
N PHE A 112 7.30 -13.29 -3.25
CA PHE A 112 6.75 -14.42 -3.99
C PHE A 112 5.89 -13.89 -5.14
N GLY A 113 6.34 -14.14 -6.37
CA GLY A 113 5.69 -13.72 -7.61
C GLY A 113 5.25 -14.89 -8.49
N TYR A 114 5.50 -16.13 -8.08
CA TYR A 114 5.23 -17.34 -8.83
C TYR A 114 3.74 -17.67 -8.90
N LYS A 115 3.29 -18.09 -10.09
CA LYS A 115 1.90 -18.48 -10.36
C LYS A 115 1.89 -19.86 -10.98
N SER A 116 1.25 -20.83 -10.32
CA SER A 116 1.10 -22.17 -10.90
C SER A 116 0.26 -22.10 -12.17
N LYS A 117 0.70 -22.80 -13.22
CA LYS A 117 -0.04 -22.89 -14.49
C LYS A 117 -1.43 -23.49 -14.33
N ASN A 118 -1.59 -24.39 -13.37
CA ASN A 118 -2.84 -25.11 -13.16
C ASN A 118 -3.75 -24.44 -12.13
N ASP A 119 -3.24 -23.43 -11.42
CA ASP A 119 -4.05 -22.63 -10.50
C ASP A 119 -4.84 -21.55 -11.25
N LEU A 120 -6.13 -21.81 -11.44
CA LEU A 120 -7.08 -20.88 -12.04
C LEU A 120 -7.21 -19.58 -11.26
N TRP A 121 -7.09 -19.61 -9.92
CA TRP A 121 -7.20 -18.39 -9.12
C TRP A 121 -6.02 -17.46 -9.41
N SER A 122 -4.79 -18.00 -9.45
CA SER A 122 -3.61 -17.18 -9.77
C SER A 122 -3.69 -16.49 -11.15
N LYS A 123 -4.42 -17.07 -12.11
CA LYS A 123 -4.68 -16.48 -13.43
C LYS A 123 -5.65 -15.30 -13.37
N ILE A 124 -6.66 -15.38 -12.49
CA ILE A 124 -7.72 -14.38 -12.39
C ILE A 124 -7.31 -13.22 -11.48
N ILE A 125 -6.78 -13.52 -10.29
CA ILE A 125 -6.51 -12.53 -9.23
C ILE A 125 -5.02 -12.29 -8.99
N GLY A 126 -4.14 -12.97 -9.73
CA GLY A 126 -2.70 -12.91 -9.51
C GLY A 126 -2.25 -13.70 -8.28
N VAL A 127 -1.04 -13.41 -7.79
CA VAL A 127 -0.53 -14.02 -6.55
C VAL A 127 -1.34 -13.48 -5.37
N TYR A 128 -2.02 -14.37 -4.66
CA TYR A 128 -2.87 -14.04 -3.53
C TYR A 128 -2.23 -14.48 -2.20
N PRO A 129 -2.63 -13.90 -1.05
CA PRO A 129 -2.08 -14.26 0.24
C PRO A 129 -2.21 -15.77 0.52
N GLY A 130 -1.11 -16.42 0.88
CA GLY A 130 -1.06 -17.84 1.20
C GLY A 130 -0.80 -18.74 -0.01
N SER A 131 -0.75 -18.20 -1.23
CA SER A 131 -0.38 -18.97 -2.44
C SER A 131 1.07 -19.49 -2.40
N GLU A 132 1.93 -18.88 -1.58
CA GLU A 132 3.30 -19.30 -1.32
C GLU A 132 3.40 -20.53 -0.38
N LEU A 133 2.40 -20.73 0.49
CA LEU A 133 2.45 -21.73 1.56
C LEU A 133 2.66 -23.17 1.05
N PRO A 134 1.98 -23.62 -0.02
CA PRO A 134 2.21 -24.96 -0.55
C PRO A 134 3.68 -25.24 -0.88
N TYR A 135 4.39 -24.26 -1.41
CA TYR A 135 5.80 -24.39 -1.82
C TYR A 135 6.76 -24.35 -0.64
N ILE A 136 6.43 -23.54 0.39
CA ILE A 136 7.15 -23.49 1.67
C ILE A 136 7.10 -24.85 2.38
N PHE A 137 5.95 -25.51 2.34
CA PHE A 137 5.72 -26.78 3.05
C PHE A 137 5.99 -28.04 2.21
N GLY A 138 6.41 -27.91 0.95
CA GLY A 138 6.70 -29.09 0.15
C GLY A 138 5.48 -29.83 -0.40
N LEU A 139 4.28 -29.22 -0.41
CA LEU A 139 3.06 -29.89 -0.86
C LEU A 139 3.14 -30.42 -2.30
N PRO A 140 3.77 -29.72 -3.27
CA PRO A 140 4.00 -30.27 -4.61
C PRO A 140 4.79 -31.58 -4.62
N LEU A 141 5.73 -31.75 -3.69
CA LEU A 141 6.54 -32.97 -3.59
C LEU A 141 5.75 -34.16 -3.05
N LEU A 142 4.75 -33.93 -2.21
CA LEU A 142 3.88 -35.00 -1.69
C LEU A 142 3.01 -35.63 -2.78
N GLN A 143 2.72 -34.86 -3.84
CA GLN A 143 1.93 -35.35 -4.97
C GLN A 143 2.72 -36.25 -5.93
N LEU A 144 4.07 -36.25 -5.87
CA LEU A 144 4.91 -37.09 -6.74
C LEU A 144 4.66 -38.60 -6.54
N TYR A 145 4.26 -38.99 -5.34
CA TYR A 145 4.18 -40.40 -4.94
C TYR A 145 2.75 -40.87 -4.64
N LYS A 146 1.74 -40.06 -4.92
CA LYS A 146 0.34 -40.34 -4.56
C LYS A 146 -0.62 -39.95 -5.67
N THR A 147 -1.66 -40.74 -5.86
CA THR A 147 -2.74 -40.40 -6.80
C THR A 147 -3.62 -39.27 -6.23
N MET A 148 -4.38 -38.59 -7.09
CA MET A 148 -5.27 -37.51 -6.64
C MET A 148 -6.34 -38.03 -5.66
N GLU A 149 -6.79 -39.27 -5.82
CA GLU A 149 -7.76 -39.92 -4.94
C GLU A 149 -7.17 -40.15 -3.54
N GLU A 150 -5.96 -40.72 -3.46
CA GLU A 150 -5.24 -40.92 -2.20
C GLU A 150 -4.99 -39.60 -1.47
N ILE A 151 -4.61 -38.56 -2.20
CA ILE A 151 -4.39 -37.21 -1.66
C ILE A 151 -5.69 -36.63 -1.08
N ASN A 152 -6.80 -36.78 -1.80
CA ASN A 152 -8.12 -36.29 -1.38
C ASN A 152 -8.62 -36.96 -0.09
N GLU A 153 -8.27 -38.23 0.13
CA GLU A 153 -8.60 -38.94 1.37
C GLU A 153 -7.65 -38.60 2.52
N GLN A 154 -6.33 -38.56 2.25
CA GLN A 154 -5.32 -38.46 3.30
C GLN A 154 -5.10 -37.04 3.81
N TRP A 155 -5.04 -36.03 2.95
CA TRP A 155 -4.71 -34.67 3.40
C TRP A 155 -5.70 -34.08 4.42
N PRO A 156 -7.02 -34.29 4.29
CA PRO A 156 -7.96 -33.88 5.33
C PRO A 156 -7.73 -34.56 6.68
N ILE A 157 -7.28 -35.82 6.68
CA ILE A 157 -7.03 -36.62 7.89
C ILE A 157 -5.69 -36.23 8.52
N ASP A 158 -4.61 -36.25 7.74
CA ASP A 158 -3.24 -36.12 8.22
C ASP A 158 -2.83 -34.67 8.45
N LEU A 159 -3.27 -33.77 7.57
CA LEU A 159 -2.83 -32.38 7.52
C LEU A 159 -3.95 -31.40 7.90
N SER A 160 -5.19 -31.87 8.06
CA SER A 160 -6.38 -31.02 8.29
C SER A 160 -6.56 -29.93 7.22
N ILE A 161 -6.14 -30.20 5.98
CA ILE A 161 -6.29 -29.29 4.83
C ILE A 161 -6.95 -29.99 3.66
N LYS A 162 -7.60 -29.21 2.79
CA LYS A 162 -8.12 -29.70 1.51
C LYS A 162 -7.05 -29.55 0.44
N PRO A 163 -6.76 -30.59 -0.36
CA PRO A 163 -5.85 -30.47 -1.48
C PRO A 163 -6.42 -29.53 -2.56
N PRO A 164 -5.54 -28.95 -3.40
CA PRO A 164 -5.98 -28.13 -4.53
C PRO A 164 -6.83 -28.96 -5.50
N ARG A 165 -7.75 -28.31 -6.21
CA ARG A 165 -8.57 -28.97 -7.25
C ARG A 165 -7.79 -29.29 -8.55
N TYR A 166 -6.49 -29.01 -8.56
CA TYR A 166 -5.63 -29.15 -9.71
C TYR A 166 -4.37 -29.92 -9.31
N GLN A 167 -3.69 -30.50 -10.31
CA GLN A 167 -2.42 -31.20 -10.10
C GLN A 167 -1.26 -30.23 -10.22
N TYR A 168 -0.28 -30.35 -9.34
CA TYR A 168 0.98 -29.62 -9.45
C TYR A 168 1.76 -30.05 -10.69
N THR A 169 2.43 -29.08 -11.30
CA THR A 169 3.29 -29.24 -12.47
C THR A 169 4.75 -29.46 -12.06
N ASP A 170 5.61 -29.88 -13.00
CA ASP A 170 7.05 -29.98 -12.76
C ASP A 170 7.69 -28.65 -12.33
N LEU A 171 7.13 -27.52 -12.80
CA LEU A 171 7.54 -26.18 -12.39
C LEU A 171 7.18 -25.92 -10.91
N ASP A 172 6.02 -26.39 -10.46
CA ASP A 172 5.58 -26.27 -9.07
C ASP A 172 6.50 -27.07 -8.13
N ILE A 173 6.90 -28.27 -8.57
CA ILE A 173 7.87 -29.12 -7.86
C ILE A 173 9.23 -28.43 -7.77
N GLN A 174 9.74 -27.87 -8.88
CA GLN A 174 11.00 -27.12 -8.88
C GLN A 174 10.93 -25.89 -7.96
N MET A 175 9.83 -25.14 -8.01
CA MET A 175 9.63 -23.99 -7.12
C MET A 175 9.63 -24.42 -5.65
N SER A 176 8.99 -25.54 -5.33
CA SER A 176 9.00 -26.10 -3.98
C SER A 176 10.39 -26.52 -3.53
N ASN A 177 11.19 -27.15 -4.40
CA ASN A 177 12.58 -27.52 -4.11
C ASN A 177 13.43 -26.28 -3.80
N TYR A 178 13.29 -25.19 -4.56
CA TYR A 178 14.00 -23.94 -4.29
C TYR A 178 13.59 -23.33 -2.95
N MET A 179 12.27 -23.23 -2.68
CA MET A 179 11.76 -22.69 -1.41
C MET A 179 12.27 -23.47 -0.20
N LEU A 180 12.18 -24.80 -0.25
CA LEU A 180 12.67 -25.67 0.82
C LEU A 180 14.19 -25.53 0.98
N SER A 181 14.94 -25.45 -0.11
CA SER A 181 16.40 -25.25 -0.07
C SER A 181 16.74 -23.93 0.63
N PHE A 182 16.08 -22.83 0.28
CA PHE A 182 16.29 -21.53 0.92
C PHE A 182 15.97 -21.55 2.41
N ILE A 183 14.82 -22.09 2.79
CA ILE A 183 14.39 -22.15 4.20
C ILE A 183 15.32 -23.05 5.01
N LEU A 184 15.68 -24.22 4.47
CA LEU A 184 16.57 -25.16 5.14
C LEU A 184 17.98 -24.58 5.32
N ASN A 185 18.51 -23.94 4.29
CA ASN A 185 19.81 -23.27 4.36
C ASN A 185 19.80 -22.13 5.38
N PHE A 186 18.74 -21.31 5.37
CA PHE A 186 18.58 -20.22 6.32
C PHE A 186 18.45 -20.75 7.75
N ALA A 187 17.67 -21.81 7.98
CA ALA A 187 17.54 -22.44 9.30
C ALA A 187 18.88 -23.04 9.79
N LYS A 188 19.68 -23.62 8.90
CA LYS A 188 20.98 -24.24 9.25
C LYS A 188 22.09 -23.20 9.47
N THR A 189 22.13 -22.15 8.65
CA THR A 189 23.32 -21.27 8.52
C THR A 189 23.03 -19.79 8.73
N SER A 190 21.77 -19.40 8.96
CA SER A 190 21.31 -17.99 8.94
C SER A 190 21.50 -17.28 7.59
N ASN A 191 21.75 -18.03 6.52
CA ASN A 191 21.82 -17.53 5.14
C ASN A 191 21.09 -18.51 4.21
N ALA A 192 20.16 -18.03 3.38
CA ALA A 192 19.41 -18.84 2.43
C ALA A 192 20.26 -19.39 1.27
N THR A 193 21.36 -18.71 0.93
CA THR A 193 22.30 -19.09 -0.14
C THR A 193 23.74 -19.08 0.38
N PRO A 194 24.12 -20.00 1.30
CA PRO A 194 25.50 -20.13 1.74
C PRO A 194 26.41 -20.58 0.59
N GLN A 195 25.83 -21.33 -0.36
CA GLN A 195 26.36 -21.57 -1.69
C GLN A 195 25.40 -20.95 -2.70
N SER A 196 25.92 -20.57 -3.87
CA SER A 196 25.10 -19.98 -4.93
C SER A 196 24.06 -20.99 -5.44
N ILE A 197 22.80 -20.56 -5.50
CA ILE A 197 21.69 -21.36 -6.05
C ILE A 197 21.28 -20.69 -7.35
N ARG A 198 21.36 -21.38 -8.48
CA ARG A 198 21.06 -20.82 -9.81
C ARG A 198 21.91 -19.57 -10.14
N ASN A 199 23.20 -19.61 -9.82
CA ASN A 199 24.12 -18.47 -9.95
C ASN A 199 23.69 -17.21 -9.19
N LEU A 200 22.79 -17.36 -8.20
CA LEU A 200 22.30 -16.28 -7.36
C LEU A 200 22.87 -16.42 -5.94
N THR A 201 23.37 -15.32 -5.42
CA THR A 201 23.76 -15.14 -4.02
C THR A 201 22.82 -14.14 -3.39
N TRP A 202 22.03 -14.56 -2.42
CA TRP A 202 20.98 -13.75 -1.80
C TRP A 202 21.58 -12.79 -0.77
N ASP A 203 21.67 -11.52 -1.17
CA ASP A 203 22.22 -10.47 -0.34
C ASP A 203 21.39 -10.21 0.92
N THR A 204 22.08 -9.77 1.97
CA THR A 204 21.41 -9.22 3.15
C THR A 204 20.73 -7.89 2.78
N TYR A 205 19.45 -7.78 3.15
CA TYR A 205 18.67 -6.56 3.06
C TYR A 205 19.31 -5.47 3.91
N ARG A 206 19.55 -4.30 3.30
CA ARG A 206 19.97 -3.09 3.99
C ARG A 206 19.15 -1.89 3.53
N ILE A 207 19.20 -0.82 4.31
CA ILE A 207 18.45 0.40 4.02
C ILE A 207 19.02 1.10 2.78
N GLU A 208 20.31 0.93 2.51
CA GLU A 208 21.04 1.54 1.40
C GLU A 208 20.79 0.81 0.07
N ASN A 209 20.80 -0.53 0.07
CA ASN A 209 20.65 -1.33 -1.14
C ASN A 209 19.20 -1.83 -1.37
N ARG A 210 18.38 -1.95 -0.32
CA ARG A 210 16.98 -2.42 -0.32
C ARG A 210 16.75 -3.62 -1.23
N THR A 211 17.65 -4.60 -1.13
CA THR A 211 17.64 -5.79 -1.98
C THR A 211 16.56 -6.77 -1.56
N TYR A 212 15.92 -7.40 -2.54
CA TYR A 212 14.98 -8.50 -2.32
C TYR A 212 15.09 -9.53 -3.43
N LEU A 213 14.85 -10.79 -3.10
CA LEU A 213 14.75 -11.86 -4.08
C LEU A 213 13.35 -11.90 -4.67
N TRP A 214 13.23 -11.72 -5.98
CA TRP A 214 11.98 -11.94 -6.69
C TRP A 214 11.88 -13.42 -7.07
N LEU A 215 10.78 -14.04 -6.65
CA LEU A 215 10.57 -15.48 -6.78
C LEU A 215 9.40 -15.77 -7.73
N ASN A 216 9.69 -15.78 -9.01
CA ASN A 216 8.77 -16.09 -10.10
C ASN A 216 9.46 -17.04 -11.09
N LEU A 217 9.27 -18.34 -10.87
CA LEU A 217 9.84 -19.36 -11.75
C LEU A 217 9.07 -19.44 -13.07
N THR A 218 9.79 -19.44 -14.20
CA THR A 218 9.22 -19.59 -15.54
C THR A 218 9.93 -20.72 -16.29
N ASP A 219 9.26 -21.38 -17.24
CA ASP A 219 9.88 -22.51 -17.97
C ASP A 219 10.97 -22.05 -18.95
N ASN A 220 10.93 -20.79 -19.38
CA ASN A 220 11.75 -20.29 -20.48
C ASN A 220 13.07 -19.67 -19.98
N ILE A 221 14.02 -20.55 -19.64
CA ILE A 221 15.35 -20.17 -19.11
C ILE A 221 16.11 -19.23 -20.05
N LYS A 222 15.90 -19.33 -21.37
CA LYS A 222 16.64 -18.56 -22.40
C LYS A 222 16.19 -17.11 -22.58
N LEU A 223 14.94 -16.76 -22.20
CA LEU A 223 14.38 -15.39 -22.31
C LEU A 223 14.48 -14.60 -21.01
N SER A 224 15.08 -15.20 -19.98
CA SER A 224 15.28 -14.63 -18.66
C SER A 224 16.35 -13.53 -18.69
N GLU A 225 16.09 -12.43 -19.39
CA GLU A 225 16.84 -11.18 -19.24
C GLU A 225 16.25 -10.43 -18.03
N SER A 226 17.07 -10.24 -16.99
CA SER A 226 16.73 -9.34 -15.89
C SER A 226 16.78 -7.89 -16.39
N HIS A 227 15.98 -7.01 -15.80
CA HIS A 227 15.99 -5.56 -16.06
C HIS A 227 15.48 -5.05 -17.43
N ARG A 228 14.77 -5.89 -18.20
CA ARG A 228 14.05 -5.47 -19.41
C ARG A 228 12.59 -5.13 -19.09
N SER A 229 12.30 -3.85 -18.86
CA SER A 229 10.95 -3.39 -18.45
C SER A 229 9.85 -3.77 -19.44
N ASP A 230 10.16 -3.86 -20.74
CA ASP A 230 9.27 -4.30 -21.82
C ASP A 230 8.84 -5.78 -21.70
N LEU A 231 9.76 -6.63 -21.22
CA LEU A 231 9.49 -8.05 -20.97
C LEU A 231 8.83 -8.26 -19.61
N GLU A 232 9.17 -7.48 -18.60
CA GLU A 232 8.54 -7.54 -17.27
C GLU A 232 7.07 -7.13 -17.30
N LEU A 233 6.71 -6.08 -18.05
CA LEU A 233 5.31 -5.68 -18.29
C LEU A 233 4.47 -6.79 -18.95
N LYS A 234 5.13 -7.68 -19.71
CA LYS A 234 4.51 -8.84 -20.35
C LYS A 234 4.59 -10.12 -19.50
N GLY A 235 5.21 -10.06 -18.32
CA GLY A 235 5.43 -11.23 -17.45
C GLY A 235 6.51 -12.21 -17.93
N ILE A 236 7.38 -11.77 -18.84
CA ILE A 236 8.38 -12.58 -19.57
C ILE A 236 9.81 -12.39 -19.01
N GLY A 237 10.06 -11.38 -18.19
CA GLY A 237 11.40 -11.11 -17.62
C GLY A 237 11.90 -12.19 -16.66
N ALA A 238 13.22 -12.18 -16.37
CA ALA A 238 13.87 -13.06 -15.40
C ALA A 238 13.16 -13.01 -14.04
N GLY A 239 12.26 -13.95 -13.81
CA GLY A 239 11.42 -13.91 -12.61
C GLY A 239 12.13 -14.44 -11.36
N PHE A 240 13.34 -14.96 -11.47
CA PHE A 240 14.12 -15.51 -10.36
C PHE A 240 15.44 -14.75 -10.23
N ASP A 241 15.39 -13.55 -9.68
CA ASP A 241 16.51 -12.61 -9.64
C ASP A 241 16.52 -11.70 -8.41
N LEU A 242 17.68 -11.12 -8.12
CA LEU A 242 17.80 -10.08 -7.09
C LEU A 242 17.40 -8.73 -7.65
N ARG A 243 16.56 -8.02 -6.91
CA ARG A 243 16.02 -6.71 -7.27
C ARG A 243 16.16 -5.74 -6.11
N GLN A 244 15.88 -4.47 -6.36
CA GLN A 244 15.98 -3.40 -5.37
C GLN A 244 14.71 -2.55 -5.33
N ASN A 245 14.48 -1.88 -4.20
CA ASN A 245 13.44 -0.85 -4.05
C ASN A 245 12.00 -1.34 -4.29
N TYR A 246 11.66 -2.55 -3.83
CA TYR A 246 10.30 -3.09 -3.96
C TYR A 246 9.25 -2.11 -3.43
N ARG A 247 8.42 -1.58 -4.34
CA ARG A 247 7.27 -0.72 -4.02
C ARG A 247 7.61 0.45 -3.07
N LEU A 248 8.84 0.97 -3.17
CA LEU A 248 9.37 2.00 -2.27
C LEU A 248 8.46 3.22 -2.16
N TYR A 249 8.04 3.78 -3.30
CA TYR A 249 7.19 4.97 -3.35
C TYR A 249 5.83 4.73 -2.67
N THR A 250 5.16 3.63 -2.99
CA THR A 250 3.88 3.24 -2.38
C THR A 250 3.99 2.99 -0.87
N TYR A 251 5.06 2.37 -0.40
CA TYR A 251 5.24 2.19 1.04
C TYR A 251 5.60 3.50 1.74
N SER A 252 6.38 4.37 1.10
CA SER A 252 6.71 5.69 1.65
C SER A 252 5.48 6.55 1.88
N TYR A 253 4.44 6.41 1.04
CA TYR A 253 3.16 7.06 1.25
C TYR A 253 2.58 6.69 2.63
N TRP A 254 2.49 5.39 2.94
CA TRP A 254 1.93 4.94 4.22
C TRP A 254 2.84 5.23 5.42
N THR A 255 4.15 5.03 5.27
CA THR A 255 5.09 5.15 6.39
C THR A 255 5.44 6.59 6.75
N TYR A 256 5.37 7.51 5.78
CA TYR A 256 5.78 8.90 5.97
C TYR A 256 4.65 9.89 5.72
N PHE A 257 4.07 9.89 4.53
CA PHE A 257 3.14 10.95 4.11
C PHE A 257 1.79 10.85 4.82
N TYR A 258 1.16 9.68 4.81
CA TYR A 258 -0.13 9.42 5.48
C TYR A 258 -0.07 9.73 6.98
N TYR A 259 1.04 9.35 7.63
CA TYR A 259 1.26 9.68 9.04
C TYR A 259 1.33 11.19 9.29
N LYS A 260 1.99 11.96 8.40
CA LYS A 260 2.04 13.42 8.50
C LYS A 260 0.69 14.08 8.26
N GLN A 261 -0.10 13.59 7.30
CA GLN A 261 -1.46 14.10 7.07
C GLN A 261 -2.35 13.90 8.28
N LEU A 262 -2.22 12.73 8.94
CA LEU A 262 -2.86 12.50 10.23
C LEU A 262 -2.37 13.46 11.33
N GLN A 263 -1.39 14.34 11.15
CA GLN A 263 -1.03 15.34 12.16
C GLN A 263 -1.56 16.73 11.83
N TRP A 264 -2.07 16.94 10.62
CA TRP A 264 -2.52 18.25 10.16
C TRP A 264 -3.89 18.55 10.73
N LEU A 265 -3.98 19.66 11.48
CA LEU A 265 -5.26 20.21 11.89
C LEU A 265 -5.92 20.87 10.67
N PRO A 266 -7.20 20.61 10.41
CA PRO A 266 -7.90 21.26 9.32
C PRO A 266 -7.92 22.78 9.58
N ARG A 267 -7.43 23.54 8.61
CA ARG A 267 -7.56 25.00 8.61
C ARG A 267 -8.75 25.40 7.76
N TYR A 268 -9.95 25.19 8.30
CA TYR A 268 -11.15 25.78 7.72
C TYR A 268 -11.33 27.17 8.28
N SER A 269 -11.55 28.16 7.41
CA SER A 269 -12.19 29.40 7.85
C SER A 269 -13.58 29.04 8.33
N LEU A 270 -13.90 29.34 9.58
CA LEU A 270 -15.30 29.33 10.02
C LEU A 270 -16.08 30.26 9.08
N PRO A 271 -17.33 29.91 8.69
CA PRO A 271 -18.17 30.85 7.96
C PRO A 271 -18.32 32.09 8.84
N THR A 272 -17.60 33.15 8.52
CA THR A 272 -17.78 34.42 9.22
C THR A 272 -19.13 34.96 8.77
N PRO A 273 -20.00 35.39 9.71
CA PRO A 273 -21.18 36.14 9.32
C PRO A 273 -20.72 37.32 8.46
N ILE A 274 -21.55 37.70 7.47
CA ILE A 274 -21.26 38.85 6.61
C ILE A 274 -20.91 40.02 7.56
N PRO A 275 -19.71 40.64 7.42
CA PRO A 275 -19.30 41.75 8.28
C PRO A 275 -20.40 42.82 8.28
N ILE A 276 -20.72 43.37 9.46
CA ILE A 276 -21.75 44.41 9.61
C ILE A 276 -21.52 45.55 8.59
N ASP A 277 -20.27 45.90 8.35
CA ASP A 277 -19.85 46.90 7.36
C ASP A 277 -20.39 46.61 5.94
N LEU A 278 -20.46 45.36 5.50
CA LEU A 278 -20.98 44.98 4.18
C LEU A 278 -22.49 45.17 4.07
N GLU A 279 -23.23 45.06 5.18
CA GLU A 279 -24.65 45.37 5.24
C GLU A 279 -24.89 46.88 5.21
N ASP A 280 -24.03 47.65 5.89
CA ASP A 280 -24.03 49.12 5.84
C ASP A 280 -23.68 49.65 4.44
N TYR A 281 -22.70 49.04 3.75
CA TYR A 281 -22.41 49.35 2.34
C TYR A 281 -23.62 49.07 1.45
N ARG A 282 -24.32 47.95 1.68
CA ARG A 282 -25.53 47.60 0.92
C ARG A 282 -26.64 48.63 1.10
N LEU A 283 -26.90 49.05 2.35
CA LEU A 283 -27.86 50.11 2.67
C LEU A 283 -27.45 51.47 2.07
N ALA A 284 -26.17 51.82 2.13
CA ALA A 284 -25.64 53.04 1.53
C ALA A 284 -25.76 53.04 -0.01
N THR A 285 -25.56 51.90 -0.67
CA THR A 285 -25.79 51.80 -2.14
C THR A 285 -27.25 51.98 -2.51
N PHE A 286 -28.19 51.43 -1.74
CA PHE A 286 -29.62 51.62 -2.01
C PHE A 286 -30.06 53.07 -1.79
N SER A 287 -29.56 53.73 -0.73
CA SER A 287 -29.87 55.13 -0.48
C SER A 287 -29.28 56.06 -1.54
N LEU A 288 -28.03 55.82 -1.98
CA LEU A 288 -27.40 56.56 -3.07
C LEU A 288 -28.14 56.39 -4.40
N ALA A 289 -28.57 55.18 -4.73
CA ALA A 289 -29.36 54.91 -5.94
C ALA A 289 -30.71 55.63 -5.90
N GLY A 290 -31.38 55.65 -4.74
CA GLY A 290 -32.63 56.41 -4.55
C GLY A 290 -32.43 57.91 -4.73
N LEU A 291 -31.36 58.49 -4.16
CA LEU A 291 -31.03 59.91 -4.32
C LEU A 291 -30.74 60.27 -5.78
N LEU A 292 -29.98 59.45 -6.49
CA LEU A 292 -29.71 59.65 -7.92
C LEU A 292 -30.98 59.59 -8.76
N PHE A 293 -31.91 58.69 -8.44
CA PHE A 293 -33.20 58.59 -9.14
C PHE A 293 -34.05 59.85 -8.96
N ILE A 294 -34.12 60.39 -7.73
CA ILE A 294 -34.82 61.64 -7.43
C ILE A 294 -34.17 62.81 -8.19
N LEU A 295 -32.83 62.88 -8.21
CA LEU A 295 -32.10 63.90 -8.95
C LEU A 295 -32.44 63.86 -10.46
N CYS A 296 -32.49 62.67 -11.06
CA CYS A 296 -32.90 62.48 -12.45
C CYS A 296 -34.33 62.98 -12.72
N ILE A 297 -35.27 62.72 -11.80
CA ILE A 297 -36.65 63.23 -11.92
C ILE A 297 -36.67 64.77 -11.87
N ILE A 298 -35.93 65.38 -10.95
CA ILE A 298 -35.84 66.84 -10.82
C ILE A 298 -35.26 67.45 -12.10
N ILE A 299 -34.17 66.89 -12.63
CA ILE A 299 -33.57 67.34 -13.89
C ILE A 299 -34.57 67.21 -15.04
N MET A 300 -35.30 66.10 -15.14
CA MET A 300 -36.34 65.91 -16.16
C MET A 300 -37.46 66.94 -16.03
N LEU A 301 -37.93 67.23 -14.81
CA LEU A 301 -38.96 68.26 -14.57
C LEU A 301 -38.45 69.66 -14.94
N LEU A 302 -37.21 70.00 -14.58
CA LEU A 302 -36.58 71.27 -14.95
C LEU A 302 -36.43 71.39 -16.48
N LEU A 303 -36.05 70.32 -17.17
CA LEU A 303 -35.99 70.28 -18.64
C LEU A 303 -37.37 70.47 -19.26
N ILE A 304 -38.42 69.85 -18.71
CA ILE A 304 -39.80 70.04 -19.18
C ILE A 304 -40.23 71.49 -19.00
N VAL A 305 -39.98 72.09 -17.83
CA VAL A 305 -40.29 73.51 -17.56
C VAL A 305 -39.51 74.43 -18.49
N TYR A 306 -38.22 74.17 -18.70
CA TYR A 306 -37.36 74.92 -19.61
C TYR A 306 -37.87 74.85 -21.05
N CYS A 307 -38.19 73.64 -21.55
CA CYS A 307 -38.76 73.45 -22.88
C CYS A 307 -40.12 74.13 -23.04
N ARG A 308 -40.98 74.10 -22.01
CA ARG A 308 -42.27 74.83 -22.00
C ARG A 308 -42.08 76.34 -22.04
N ARG A 309 -41.18 76.90 -21.22
CA ARG A 309 -40.85 78.33 -21.25
C ARG A 309 -40.24 78.77 -22.57
N ARG A 310 -39.35 77.97 -23.15
CA ARG A 310 -38.75 78.25 -24.47
C ARG A 310 -39.80 78.25 -25.58
N LYS A 311 -40.79 77.34 -25.55
CA LYS A 311 -41.92 77.36 -26.50
C LYS A 311 -42.78 78.61 -26.37
N LEU A 312 -43.00 79.11 -25.15
CA LEU A 312 -43.76 80.34 -24.90
C LEU A 312 -43.03 81.62 -25.35
N LEU A 313 -41.69 81.60 -25.41
CA LEU A 313 -40.88 82.75 -25.87
C LEU A 313 -40.68 82.82 -27.39
N ILE A 314 -41.09 81.77 -28.12
CA ILE A 314 -40.93 81.64 -29.59
C ILE A 314 -42.31 81.71 -30.30
N SER A 315 -43.40 81.87 -29.53
CA SER A 315 -44.76 82.14 -30.00
C SER A 315 -45.07 83.63 -29.98
#